data_AF-A0A8T8T806-F1
#
_entry.id   AF-A0A8T8T806-F1
#
_cell.length_a   1.000
_cell.length_b   1.000
_cell.length_c   1.000
_cell.angle_alpha   90.00
_cell.angle_beta   90.00
_cell.angle_gamma   90.00
#
_symmetry.space_group_name_H-M   'P 1'
#
loop_
_entity.id
_entity.type
_entity.pdbx_description
1 polymer ?
#
loop_
_entity_poly.entity_id
_entity_poly.type
_entity_poly.pdbx_seq_one_letter_code
_entity_poly.pdbx_strand_id
1 'polypeptide(L)'
;MKLAVFASILTLGAAPALAASVQNLFPARRCGNTHFDAAVEARNQQLIQAYSQKAVLHAPRNRSVPVYWHTITDGATGALTPSQIQAQIDVLNQDYAKSGYVFHLADSDSTSNPDWFHNLDLGQPQERAMKTSLHRGSADALNFYTVGFDNGELGFAMGPFNYSTNPWRDGVVINYGTLPGGHMAPFNLGRTATHEVGHWLGLFHVFEGGCSGGGDLVDDTPPQSRHTFGCPTSQDSCAGGGADSIHNFME
;
A
#
# COMPACT_ATOMS: atom_id res chain seq x y z
N MET A 1 15.01 79.44 -9.39
CA MET A 1 15.64 78.17 -9.78
C MET A 1 15.92 77.36 -8.51
N LYS A 2 15.02 76.43 -8.16
CA LYS A 2 15.15 75.30 -7.20
C LYS A 2 13.76 74.67 -7.07
N LEU A 3 13.51 73.60 -7.83
CA LEU A 3 12.34 72.72 -7.63
C LEU A 3 12.80 71.56 -6.76
N ALA A 4 12.16 71.37 -5.61
CA ALA A 4 12.26 70.17 -4.80
C ALA A 4 11.08 69.25 -5.18
N VAL A 5 11.38 68.05 -5.67
CA VAL A 5 10.38 66.99 -5.89
C VAL A 5 10.53 65.98 -4.76
N PHE A 6 9.44 65.76 -4.02
CA PHE A 6 9.34 64.76 -2.96
C PHE A 6 9.33 63.35 -3.54
N ALA A 7 10.17 62.47 -3.00
CA ALA A 7 10.17 61.04 -3.29
C ALA A 7 9.06 60.35 -2.48
N SER A 8 8.11 59.70 -3.17
CA SER A 8 7.19 58.75 -2.54
C SER A 8 7.86 57.39 -2.43
N ILE A 9 8.16 56.99 -1.19
CA ILE A 9 8.65 55.66 -0.84
C ILE A 9 7.45 54.71 -0.85
N LEU A 10 7.40 53.80 -1.82
CA LEU A 10 6.47 52.68 -1.81
C LEU A 10 7.11 51.53 -1.01
N THR A 11 6.74 51.39 0.27
CA THR A 11 7.12 50.21 1.07
C THR A 11 6.27 49.02 0.62
N LEU A 12 6.84 48.12 -0.19
CA LEU A 12 6.30 46.78 -0.37
C LEU A 12 6.49 46.03 0.95
N GLY A 13 5.40 45.82 1.70
CA GLY A 13 5.40 44.93 2.84
C GLY A 13 5.68 43.51 2.38
N ALA A 14 6.78 42.92 2.85
CA ALA A 14 7.02 41.50 2.71
C ALA A 14 6.01 40.74 3.59
N ALA A 15 5.03 40.09 2.97
CA ALA A 15 4.25 39.08 3.66
C ALA A 15 5.15 37.87 3.91
N PRO A 16 5.28 37.38 5.16
CA PRO A 16 6.00 36.14 5.39
C PRO A 16 5.17 35.01 4.78
N ALA A 17 5.69 34.38 3.73
CA ALA A 17 5.18 33.11 3.26
C ALA A 17 5.41 32.09 4.37
N LEU A 18 4.37 31.80 5.14
CA LEU A 18 4.29 30.62 5.99
C LEU A 18 4.19 29.39 5.07
N ALA A 19 5.34 28.98 4.52
CA ALA A 19 5.52 27.63 4.05
C ALA A 19 5.66 26.74 5.30
N ALA A 20 4.53 26.47 5.97
CA ALA A 20 4.47 25.39 6.93
C ALA A 20 4.79 24.09 6.18
N SER A 21 5.85 23.41 6.59
CA SER A 21 6.25 22.14 6.01
C SER A 21 5.13 21.13 6.18
N VAL A 22 4.57 20.67 5.06
CA VAL A 22 3.57 19.58 5.01
C VAL A 22 4.17 18.24 5.47
N GLN A 23 5.47 18.21 5.77
CA GLN A 23 6.23 17.03 6.21
C GLN A 23 5.78 16.48 7.58
N ASN A 24 5.07 17.26 8.41
CA ASN A 24 4.63 16.84 9.74
C ASN A 24 3.15 16.47 9.85
N LEU A 25 2.39 16.46 8.75
CA LEU A 25 0.94 16.20 8.78
C LEU A 25 0.57 14.72 8.74
N PHE A 26 1.56 13.83 8.68
CA PHE A 26 1.32 12.42 8.42
C PHE A 26 2.21 11.52 9.27
N PRO A 27 1.66 10.46 9.88
CA PRO A 27 2.44 9.51 10.66
C PRO A 27 3.54 8.87 9.80
N ALA A 28 4.65 8.50 10.45
CA ALA A 28 5.87 8.02 9.82
C ALA A 28 5.73 6.66 9.10
N ARG A 29 4.60 5.97 9.26
CA ARG A 29 4.22 4.76 8.53
C ARG A 29 2.79 4.90 8.04
N ARG A 30 2.56 4.61 6.76
CA ARG A 30 1.23 4.57 6.14
C ARG A 30 0.96 3.24 5.47
N CYS A 31 1.97 2.64 4.85
CA CYS A 31 1.93 1.26 4.36
C CYS A 31 3.09 0.50 5.03
N GLY A 32 2.75 -0.62 5.68
CA GLY A 32 3.48 -1.12 6.84
C GLY A 32 4.50 -2.20 6.54
N ASN A 33 4.91 -2.39 5.28
CA ASN A 33 5.93 -3.37 4.95
C ASN A 33 7.30 -2.89 5.42
N THR A 34 8.01 -3.76 6.15
CA THR A 34 9.42 -3.51 6.47
C THR A 34 10.19 -3.45 5.16
N HIS A 35 10.88 -2.33 4.89
CA HIS A 35 11.96 -2.29 3.90
C HIS A 35 12.82 -3.55 4.07
N PHE A 36 13.06 -4.25 2.96
CA PHE A 36 13.81 -5.49 3.04
C PHE A 36 15.26 -5.16 3.35
N ASP A 37 15.87 -5.89 4.28
CA ASP A 37 17.32 -5.81 4.39
C ASP A 37 17.95 -6.38 3.10
N ALA A 38 19.20 -5.99 2.82
CA ALA A 38 19.88 -6.37 1.60
C ALA A 38 19.98 -7.91 1.40
N ALA A 39 19.95 -8.70 2.47
CA ALA A 39 19.97 -10.16 2.36
C ALA A 39 18.61 -10.71 1.95
N VAL A 40 17.52 -10.13 2.46
CA VAL A 40 16.16 -10.45 2.03
C VAL A 40 15.92 -9.98 0.59
N GLU A 41 16.38 -8.78 0.23
CA GLU A 41 16.34 -8.30 -1.17
C GLU A 41 17.08 -9.26 -2.11
N ALA A 42 18.32 -9.63 -1.79
CA ALA A 42 19.11 -10.56 -2.62
C ALA A 42 18.44 -11.95 -2.73
N ARG A 43 17.84 -12.45 -1.64
CA ARG A 43 17.07 -13.70 -1.68
C ARG A 43 15.83 -13.56 -2.55
N ASN A 44 15.11 -12.45 -2.44
CA ASN A 44 13.91 -12.20 -3.24
C ASN A 44 14.24 -12.07 -4.72
N GLN A 45 15.36 -11.40 -5.06
CA GLN A 45 15.93 -11.36 -6.41
C GLN A 45 16.17 -12.76 -6.97
N GLN A 46 16.82 -13.64 -6.20
CA GLN A 46 17.06 -15.03 -6.62
C GLN A 46 15.75 -15.80 -6.84
N LEU A 47 14.77 -15.62 -5.97
CA LEU A 47 13.46 -16.26 -6.10
C LEU A 47 12.73 -15.76 -7.35
N ILE A 48 12.66 -14.44 -7.56
CA ILE A 48 12.00 -13.82 -8.72
C ILE A 48 12.68 -14.25 -10.02
N GLN A 49 14.01 -14.25 -10.08
CA GLN A 49 14.76 -14.75 -11.25
C GLN A 49 14.48 -16.23 -11.53
N ALA A 50 14.43 -17.07 -10.50
CA ALA A 50 14.10 -18.48 -10.65
C ALA A 50 12.65 -18.70 -11.12
N TYR A 51 11.70 -17.87 -10.66
CA TYR A 51 10.31 -17.90 -11.10
C TYR A 51 10.14 -17.35 -12.51
N SER A 52 10.75 -16.23 -12.86
CA SER A 52 10.63 -15.62 -14.19
C SER A 52 11.18 -16.56 -15.28
N GLN A 53 12.29 -17.27 -15.01
CA GLN A 53 12.82 -18.29 -15.91
C GLN A 53 11.88 -19.51 -16.07
N LYS A 54 11.05 -19.83 -15.06
CA LYS A 54 10.08 -20.94 -15.11
C LYS A 54 8.70 -20.52 -15.69
N ALA A 55 8.29 -19.28 -15.46
CA ALA A 55 6.95 -18.78 -15.79
C ALA A 55 6.72 -18.54 -17.30
N VAL A 56 7.79 -18.50 -18.10
CA VAL A 56 7.74 -18.32 -19.57
C VAL A 56 6.94 -19.43 -20.28
N LEU A 57 6.61 -20.55 -19.62
CA LEU A 57 5.98 -21.67 -20.28
C LEU A 57 4.46 -21.86 -20.04
N HIS A 58 3.85 -21.44 -18.93
CA HIS A 58 2.48 -21.91 -18.58
C HIS A 58 1.60 -20.99 -17.71
N ALA A 59 1.70 -19.65 -17.79
CA ALA A 59 0.78 -18.80 -17.03
C ALA A 59 -0.66 -18.84 -17.64
N PRO A 60 -1.69 -19.33 -16.93
CA PRO A 60 -3.06 -19.30 -17.42
C PRO A 60 -3.52 -17.84 -17.61
N ARG A 61 -4.30 -17.59 -18.67
CA ARG A 61 -4.76 -16.24 -19.06
C ARG A 61 -5.73 -15.59 -18.06
N ASN A 62 -6.35 -16.38 -17.19
CA ASN A 62 -7.19 -15.91 -16.08
C ASN A 62 -6.68 -16.52 -14.78
N ARG A 63 -6.16 -15.68 -13.89
CA ARG A 63 -5.73 -16.07 -12.54
C ARG A 63 -6.87 -15.75 -11.58
N SER A 64 -7.76 -16.73 -11.39
CA SER A 64 -8.87 -16.60 -10.45
C SER A 64 -8.35 -16.70 -9.02
N VAL A 65 -8.63 -15.70 -8.19
CA VAL A 65 -8.19 -15.61 -6.79
C VAL A 65 -9.42 -15.58 -5.88
N PRO A 66 -9.69 -16.65 -5.11
CA PRO A 66 -10.74 -16.63 -4.10
C PRO A 66 -10.32 -15.70 -2.95
N VAL A 67 -11.25 -14.86 -2.51
CA VAL A 67 -11.05 -13.92 -1.40
C VAL A 67 -11.87 -14.38 -0.19
N TYR A 68 -11.20 -14.63 0.93
CA TYR A 68 -11.83 -14.83 2.23
C TYR A 68 -11.73 -13.54 3.02
N TRP A 69 -12.87 -12.91 3.26
CA TRP A 69 -12.94 -11.61 3.91
C TRP A 69 -13.22 -11.74 5.41
N HIS A 70 -12.44 -11.05 6.22
CA HIS A 70 -12.54 -11.07 7.67
C HIS A 70 -12.71 -9.65 8.22
N THR A 71 -13.94 -9.32 8.64
CA THR A 71 -14.25 -8.00 9.20
C THR A 71 -14.02 -7.99 10.72
N ILE A 72 -12.94 -7.37 11.18
CA ILE A 72 -12.70 -7.18 12.62
C ILE A 72 -13.39 -5.91 13.09
N THR A 73 -14.05 -5.99 14.25
CA THR A 73 -14.76 -4.85 14.87
C THR A 73 -14.37 -4.73 16.34
N ASP A 74 -14.53 -3.56 16.94
CA ASP A 74 -14.50 -3.40 18.41
C ASP A 74 -15.89 -3.66 19.06
N GLY A 75 -16.90 -3.94 18.25
CA GLY A 75 -18.30 -4.14 18.66
C GLY A 75 -19.18 -2.89 18.53
N ALA A 76 -18.59 -1.72 18.33
CA ALA A 76 -19.26 -0.45 18.07
C ALA A 76 -18.92 0.15 16.68
N THR A 77 -17.71 -0.09 16.19
CA THR A 77 -17.11 0.43 14.97
C THR A 77 -16.47 -0.69 14.14
N GLY A 78 -16.15 -0.40 12.87
CA GLY A 78 -15.53 -1.37 11.96
C GLY A 78 -16.49 -2.33 11.25
N ALA A 79 -17.79 -2.33 11.60
CA ALA A 79 -18.78 -3.16 10.91
C ALA A 79 -18.94 -2.74 9.44
N LEU A 80 -18.96 -3.73 8.53
CA LEU A 80 -19.07 -3.53 7.10
C LEU A 80 -20.29 -4.25 6.53
N THR A 81 -20.98 -3.60 5.61
CA THR A 81 -22.07 -4.21 4.85
C THR A 81 -21.51 -5.06 3.71
N PRO A 82 -22.26 -6.07 3.22
CA PRO A 82 -21.88 -6.83 2.03
C PRO A 82 -21.59 -5.94 0.81
N SER A 83 -22.30 -4.81 0.67
CA SER A 83 -22.07 -3.87 -0.43
C SER A 83 -20.72 -3.13 -0.34
N GLN A 84 -20.25 -2.81 0.87
CA GLN A 84 -18.93 -2.19 1.06
C GLN A 84 -17.81 -3.18 0.76
N ILE A 85 -17.98 -4.43 1.19
CA ILE A 85 -17.05 -5.54 0.87
C ILE A 85 -16.99 -5.71 -0.65
N GLN A 86 -18.15 -5.85 -1.31
CA GLN A 86 -18.22 -6.04 -2.76
C GLN A 86 -17.60 -4.85 -3.51
N ALA A 87 -17.83 -3.61 -3.08
CA ALA A 87 -17.24 -2.43 -3.71
C ALA A 87 -15.70 -2.47 -3.72
N GLN A 88 -15.08 -3.02 -2.66
CA GLN A 88 -13.63 -3.19 -2.62
C GLN A 88 -13.16 -4.30 -3.58
N ILE A 89 -13.89 -5.41 -3.69
CA ILE A 89 -13.60 -6.47 -4.67
C ILE A 89 -13.71 -5.93 -6.10
N ASP A 90 -14.72 -5.10 -6.37
CA ASP A 90 -14.90 -4.46 -7.68
C ASP A 90 -13.74 -3.52 -8.02
N VAL A 91 -13.25 -2.75 -7.03
CA VAL A 91 -12.03 -1.94 -7.17
C VAL A 91 -10.81 -2.78 -7.52
N LEU A 92 -10.58 -3.89 -6.81
CA LEU A 92 -9.45 -4.77 -7.10
C LEU A 92 -9.55 -5.30 -8.54
N ASN A 93 -10.72 -5.75 -8.97
CA ASN A 93 -10.94 -6.23 -10.33
C ASN A 93 -10.75 -5.13 -11.39
N GLN A 94 -11.12 -3.89 -11.07
CA GLN A 94 -10.88 -2.75 -11.97
C GLN A 94 -9.39 -2.48 -12.15
N ASP A 95 -8.63 -2.43 -11.06
CA ASP A 95 -7.20 -2.10 -11.10
C ASP A 95 -6.35 -3.21 -11.70
N TYR A 96 -6.69 -4.46 -11.37
CA TYR A 96 -5.96 -5.63 -11.84
C TYR A 96 -6.45 -6.16 -13.20
N ALA A 97 -7.46 -5.53 -13.82
CA ALA A 97 -8.03 -6.00 -15.10
C ALA A 97 -6.99 -6.27 -16.20
N LYS A 98 -5.92 -5.45 -16.26
CA LYS A 98 -4.84 -5.60 -17.26
C LYS A 98 -3.80 -6.67 -16.90
N SER A 99 -3.76 -7.11 -15.64
CA SER A 99 -2.80 -8.10 -15.13
C SER A 99 -3.26 -9.54 -15.33
N GLY A 100 -4.55 -9.76 -15.61
CA GLY A 100 -5.17 -11.08 -15.72
C GLY A 100 -5.57 -11.73 -14.39
N TYR A 101 -5.36 -11.06 -13.25
CA TYR A 101 -5.93 -11.46 -11.97
C TYR A 101 -7.42 -11.09 -11.89
N VAL A 102 -8.23 -12.01 -11.37
CA VAL A 102 -9.66 -11.81 -11.12
C VAL A 102 -9.97 -12.28 -9.70
N PHE A 103 -10.38 -11.35 -8.85
CA PHE A 103 -10.72 -11.58 -7.45
C PHE A 103 -12.21 -11.85 -7.31
N HIS A 104 -12.58 -12.87 -6.56
CA HIS A 104 -13.98 -13.17 -6.27
C HIS A 104 -14.16 -13.47 -4.78
N LEU A 105 -15.20 -12.89 -4.17
CA LEU A 105 -15.52 -13.15 -2.78
C LEU A 105 -15.99 -14.61 -2.62
N ALA A 106 -15.18 -15.41 -1.93
CA ALA A 106 -15.48 -16.82 -1.66
C ALA A 106 -16.33 -16.97 -0.39
N ASP A 107 -15.98 -16.22 0.66
CA ASP A 107 -16.77 -16.11 1.89
C ASP A 107 -16.42 -14.81 2.62
N SER A 108 -17.29 -14.39 3.54
CA SER A 108 -17.04 -13.25 4.43
C SER A 108 -17.55 -13.54 5.84
N ASP A 109 -16.74 -13.22 6.85
CA ASP A 109 -17.12 -13.29 8.25
C ASP A 109 -16.84 -11.98 9.00
N SER A 110 -17.30 -11.91 10.26
CA SER A 110 -17.02 -10.81 11.16
C SER A 110 -16.69 -11.31 12.56
N THR A 111 -15.70 -10.68 13.19
CA THR A 111 -15.24 -11.00 14.54
C THR A 111 -15.16 -9.74 15.37
N SER A 112 -15.87 -9.71 16.50
CA SER A 112 -15.75 -8.62 17.48
C SER A 112 -14.58 -8.90 18.42
N ASN A 113 -13.46 -8.20 18.20
CA ASN A 113 -12.27 -8.28 19.03
C ASN A 113 -11.57 -6.90 19.08
N PRO A 114 -11.82 -6.08 20.12
CA PRO A 114 -11.22 -4.75 20.25
C PRO A 114 -9.69 -4.74 20.25
N ASP A 115 -9.05 -5.77 20.80
CA ASP A 115 -7.58 -5.84 20.84
C ASP A 115 -6.99 -6.01 19.43
N TRP A 116 -7.57 -6.89 18.61
CA TRP A 116 -7.18 -7.02 17.20
C TRP A 116 -7.56 -5.78 16.38
N PHE A 117 -8.65 -5.12 16.73
CA PHE A 117 -9.13 -3.97 15.98
C PHE A 117 -8.23 -2.73 16.16
N HIS A 118 -7.80 -2.45 17.39
CA HIS A 118 -7.05 -1.23 17.73
C HIS A 118 -5.52 -1.45 17.80
N ASN A 119 -5.07 -2.58 18.35
CA ASN A 119 -3.67 -2.80 18.74
C ASN A 119 -2.89 -3.71 17.79
N LEU A 120 -3.47 -4.08 16.65
CA LEU A 120 -2.80 -4.92 15.67
C LEU A 120 -1.73 -4.13 14.92
N ASP A 121 -0.55 -4.73 14.78
CA ASP A 121 0.58 -4.21 14.01
C ASP A 121 1.42 -5.38 13.46
N LEU A 122 2.20 -5.11 12.41
CA LEU A 122 2.98 -6.12 11.71
C LEU A 122 3.97 -6.81 12.66
N GLY A 123 3.93 -8.14 12.68
CA GLY A 123 4.80 -8.99 13.48
C GLY A 123 4.40 -9.08 14.96
N GLN A 124 3.35 -8.38 15.39
CA GLN A 124 2.90 -8.41 16.78
C GLN A 124 2.05 -9.66 17.09
N PRO A 125 1.93 -10.05 18.38
CA PRO A 125 1.12 -11.20 18.79
C PRO A 125 -0.34 -11.15 18.30
N GLN A 126 -0.93 -9.96 18.19
CA GLN A 126 -2.27 -9.72 17.69
C GLN A 126 -2.44 -10.16 16.23
N GLU A 127 -1.49 -9.80 15.35
CA GLU A 127 -1.49 -10.25 13.96
C GLU A 127 -1.48 -11.78 13.90
N ARG A 128 -0.56 -12.40 14.65
CA ARG A 128 -0.43 -13.86 14.68
C ARG A 128 -1.69 -14.54 15.19
N ALA A 129 -2.27 -14.05 16.28
CA ALA A 129 -3.48 -14.61 16.86
C ALA A 129 -4.66 -14.50 15.89
N MET A 130 -4.86 -13.32 15.29
CA MET A 130 -5.92 -13.07 14.32
C MET A 130 -5.77 -13.98 13.09
N LYS A 131 -4.63 -13.93 12.41
CA LYS A 131 -4.40 -14.71 11.18
C LYS A 131 -4.45 -16.21 11.44
N THR A 132 -3.85 -16.69 12.52
CA THR A 132 -3.91 -18.13 12.87
C THR A 132 -5.34 -18.61 13.14
N SER A 133 -6.19 -17.75 13.72
CA SER A 133 -7.56 -18.11 14.06
C SER A 133 -8.50 -18.09 12.86
N LEU A 134 -8.26 -17.21 11.89
CA LEU A 134 -9.24 -16.87 10.86
C LEU A 134 -8.86 -17.32 9.46
N HIS A 135 -7.56 -17.50 9.17
CA HIS A 135 -7.06 -17.86 7.84
C HIS A 135 -7.77 -19.08 7.25
N ARG A 136 -8.08 -18.98 5.96
CA ARG A 136 -8.75 -20.03 5.18
C ARG A 136 -8.03 -20.26 3.85
N GLY A 137 -8.17 -21.48 3.34
CA GLY A 137 -7.61 -21.86 2.04
C GLY A 137 -6.09 -22.09 2.09
N SER A 138 -5.43 -21.88 0.96
CA SER A 138 -3.99 -22.09 0.79
C SER A 138 -3.34 -20.87 0.13
N ALA A 139 -2.10 -20.98 -0.34
CA ALA A 139 -1.34 -19.88 -0.93
C ALA A 139 -1.99 -19.25 -2.18
N ASP A 140 -2.99 -19.91 -2.76
CA ASP A 140 -3.76 -19.45 -3.91
C ASP A 140 -5.00 -18.61 -3.53
N ALA A 141 -5.31 -18.49 -2.24
CA ALA A 141 -6.44 -17.73 -1.71
C ALA A 141 -5.98 -16.47 -0.98
N LEU A 142 -6.64 -15.35 -1.27
CA LEU A 142 -6.38 -14.08 -0.60
C LEU A 142 -7.20 -14.02 0.70
N ASN A 143 -6.52 -14.06 1.84
CA ASN A 143 -7.12 -13.72 3.13
C ASN A 143 -7.04 -12.21 3.34
N PHE A 144 -8.18 -11.58 3.53
CA PHE A 144 -8.32 -10.12 3.55
C PHE A 144 -8.95 -9.68 4.86
N TYR A 145 -8.21 -8.93 5.66
CA TYR A 145 -8.61 -8.51 7.01
C TYR A 145 -8.82 -7.01 7.07
N THR A 146 -9.91 -6.56 7.69
CA THR A 146 -10.13 -5.14 7.99
C THR A 146 -10.07 -4.87 9.48
N VAL A 147 -9.29 -3.87 9.89
CA VAL A 147 -9.11 -3.43 11.29
C VAL A 147 -9.21 -1.89 11.40
N GLY A 148 -9.09 -1.34 12.61
CA GLY A 148 -9.19 0.09 12.89
C GLY A 148 -7.87 0.87 12.86
N PHE A 149 -6.75 0.22 13.17
CA PHE A 149 -5.40 0.82 13.33
C PHE A 149 -5.39 2.18 14.05
N ASP A 150 -5.02 2.20 15.33
CA ASP A 150 -4.92 3.45 16.09
C ASP A 150 -3.54 4.14 15.93
N ASN A 151 -2.62 3.52 15.19
CA ASN A 151 -1.24 3.98 14.98
C ASN A 151 -1.03 4.80 13.69
N GLY A 152 -2.08 4.98 12.88
CA GLY A 152 -2.02 5.72 11.61
C GLY A 152 -1.63 4.89 10.38
N GLU A 153 -1.48 3.58 10.54
CA GLU A 153 -1.26 2.64 9.44
C GLU A 153 -2.52 2.51 8.56
N LEU A 154 -2.32 2.45 7.24
CA LEU A 154 -3.40 2.24 6.26
C LEU A 154 -3.53 0.75 5.92
N GLY A 155 -2.42 0.00 5.90
CA GLY A 155 -2.43 -1.42 5.64
C GLY A 155 -1.03 -2.03 5.58
N PHE A 156 -0.99 -3.36 5.51
CA PHE A 156 0.22 -4.12 5.25
C PHE A 156 -0.12 -5.49 4.64
N ALA A 157 0.87 -6.13 4.03
CA ALA A 157 0.74 -7.47 3.47
C ALA A 157 2.06 -8.24 3.51
N MET A 158 1.98 -9.57 3.60
CA MET A 158 3.17 -10.39 3.46
C MET A 158 3.30 -10.92 2.03
N GLY A 159 4.41 -10.61 1.36
CA GLY A 159 4.71 -11.14 0.03
C GLY A 159 5.03 -12.65 0.00
N PRO A 160 4.96 -13.27 -1.19
CA PRO A 160 4.91 -14.72 -1.35
C PRO A 160 6.24 -15.41 -1.00
N PHE A 161 7.36 -14.69 -1.03
CA PHE A 161 8.69 -15.17 -0.66
C PHE A 161 8.79 -15.59 0.82
N ASN A 162 7.88 -15.11 1.68
CA ASN A 162 7.84 -15.49 3.10
C ASN A 162 6.91 -16.68 3.39
N TYR A 163 6.00 -17.03 2.47
CA TYR A 163 4.96 -18.04 2.70
C TYR A 163 5.54 -19.40 3.10
N SER A 164 6.63 -19.83 2.44
CA SER A 164 7.27 -21.13 2.74
C SER A 164 7.79 -21.26 4.17
N THR A 165 8.17 -20.15 4.83
CA THR A 165 8.75 -20.15 6.18
C THR A 165 7.76 -19.69 7.23
N ASN A 166 6.84 -18.79 6.89
CA ASN A 166 5.83 -18.27 7.80
C ASN A 166 4.46 -18.18 7.11
N PRO A 167 3.83 -19.32 6.79
CA PRO A 167 2.54 -19.33 6.09
C PRO A 167 1.43 -18.62 6.89
N TRP A 168 1.57 -18.55 8.22
CA TRP A 168 0.63 -17.84 9.09
C TRP A 168 0.58 -16.32 8.86
N ARG A 169 1.58 -15.73 8.19
CA ARG A 169 1.63 -14.29 7.89
C ARG A 169 0.90 -13.93 6.59
N ASP A 170 0.42 -14.92 5.86
CA ASP A 170 -0.29 -14.74 4.60
C ASP A 170 -1.50 -13.79 4.73
N GLY A 171 -1.80 -13.12 3.62
CA GLY A 171 -2.92 -12.19 3.50
C GLY A 171 -2.58 -10.71 3.68
N VAL A 172 -3.63 -9.91 3.51
CA VAL A 172 -3.62 -8.45 3.50
C VAL A 172 -4.42 -7.93 4.68
N VAL A 173 -3.88 -6.97 5.42
CA VAL A 173 -4.60 -6.26 6.49
C VAL A 173 -4.71 -4.79 6.11
N ILE A 174 -5.91 -4.22 6.18
CA ILE A 174 -6.14 -2.81 5.89
C ILE A 174 -6.98 -2.11 6.96
N ASN A 175 -6.80 -0.79 7.06
CA ASN A 175 -7.70 0.06 7.80
C ASN A 175 -9.05 0.11 7.07
N TYR A 176 -10.14 -0.26 7.74
CA TYR A 176 -11.49 -0.24 7.16
C TYR A 176 -11.90 1.15 6.64
N GLY A 177 -11.31 2.23 7.18
CA GLY A 177 -11.57 3.60 6.74
C GLY A 177 -11.05 3.93 5.33
N THR A 178 -10.18 3.09 4.76
CA THR A 178 -9.59 3.25 3.41
C THR A 178 -10.43 2.59 2.30
N LEU A 179 -11.45 1.81 2.67
CA LEU A 179 -12.36 1.21 1.71
C LEU A 179 -13.08 2.27 0.86
N PRO A 180 -13.61 1.92 -0.32
CA PRO A 180 -14.37 2.84 -1.16
C PRO A 180 -15.51 3.51 -0.38
N GLY A 181 -15.47 4.85 -0.32
CA GLY A 181 -16.45 5.65 0.42
C GLY A 181 -16.23 5.70 1.94
N GLY A 182 -15.11 5.18 2.44
CA GLY A 182 -14.70 5.25 3.84
C GLY A 182 -14.34 6.68 4.30
N HIS A 183 -14.05 6.83 5.59
CA HIS A 183 -13.85 8.13 6.24
C HIS A 183 -12.41 8.66 6.13
N MET A 184 -11.45 7.85 5.69
CA MET A 184 -10.03 8.23 5.62
C MET A 184 -9.66 8.86 4.27
N ALA A 185 -10.38 9.91 3.86
CA ALA A 185 -9.97 10.69 2.70
C ALA A 185 -8.56 11.28 2.95
N PRO A 186 -7.66 11.31 1.96
CA PRO A 186 -7.87 10.97 0.54
C PRO A 186 -7.64 9.48 0.16
N PHE A 187 -7.50 8.56 1.13
CA PHE A 187 -7.22 7.14 0.92
C PHE A 187 -8.47 6.26 0.82
N ASN A 188 -9.66 6.86 0.68
CA ASN A 188 -10.96 6.19 0.76
C ASN A 188 -11.53 5.77 -0.61
N LEU A 189 -10.65 5.49 -1.58
CA LEU A 189 -11.01 4.99 -2.91
C LEU A 189 -10.68 3.50 -3.08
N GLY A 190 -10.26 2.82 -2.01
CA GLY A 190 -9.89 1.40 -2.01
C GLY A 190 -8.52 1.09 -2.61
N ARG A 191 -7.67 2.10 -2.87
CA ARG A 191 -6.33 1.90 -3.44
C ARG A 191 -5.28 1.46 -2.44
N THR A 192 -5.50 1.65 -1.14
CA THR A 192 -4.70 0.99 -0.11
C THR A 192 -4.76 -0.53 -0.28
N ALA A 193 -5.95 -1.10 -0.48
CA ALA A 193 -6.07 -2.53 -0.76
C ALA A 193 -5.37 -2.93 -2.07
N THR A 194 -5.49 -2.13 -3.13
CA THR A 194 -4.80 -2.38 -4.40
C THR A 194 -3.28 -2.48 -4.22
N HIS A 195 -2.70 -1.56 -3.45
CA HIS A 195 -1.28 -1.52 -3.09
C HIS A 195 -0.87 -2.76 -2.28
N GLU A 196 -1.58 -3.07 -1.19
CA GLU A 196 -1.24 -4.20 -0.33
C GLU A 196 -1.42 -5.56 -1.02
N VAL A 197 -2.42 -5.70 -1.89
CA VAL A 197 -2.56 -6.89 -2.75
C VAL A 197 -1.39 -7.00 -3.73
N GLY A 198 -0.81 -5.88 -4.17
CA GLY A 198 0.39 -5.86 -5.02
C GLY A 198 1.57 -6.49 -4.29
N HIS A 199 1.77 -6.13 -3.03
CA HIS A 199 2.75 -6.77 -2.16
C HIS A 199 2.47 -8.26 -1.93
N TRP A 200 1.22 -8.64 -1.70
CA TRP A 200 0.83 -10.06 -1.58
C TRP A 200 1.12 -10.86 -2.85
N LEU A 201 1.00 -10.23 -4.02
CA LEU A 201 1.38 -10.80 -5.32
C LEU A 201 2.89 -10.72 -5.61
N GLY A 202 3.68 -10.08 -4.74
CA GLY A 202 5.14 -10.05 -4.78
C GLY A 202 5.75 -8.80 -5.38
N LEU A 203 5.00 -7.72 -5.56
CA LEU A 203 5.55 -6.42 -5.96
C LEU A 203 6.21 -5.70 -4.78
N PHE A 204 7.31 -5.01 -5.06
CA PHE A 204 7.94 -4.10 -4.11
C PHE A 204 7.48 -2.67 -4.34
N HIS A 205 7.79 -1.80 -3.38
CA HIS A 205 7.64 -0.37 -3.61
C HIS A 205 8.55 0.07 -4.75
N VAL A 206 8.09 0.99 -5.60
CA VAL A 206 8.86 1.47 -6.76
C VAL A 206 10.16 2.19 -6.37
N PHE A 207 10.27 2.63 -5.12
CA PHE A 207 11.44 3.26 -4.55
C PHE A 207 12.39 2.29 -3.81
N GLU A 208 12.14 0.98 -3.87
CA GLU A 208 13.06 -0.03 -3.31
C GLU A 208 14.42 0.02 -4.04
N GLY A 209 15.52 -0.18 -3.32
CA GLY A 209 16.87 -0.15 -3.89
C GLY A 209 17.40 1.24 -4.31
N GLY A 210 16.56 2.28 -4.38
CA GLY A 210 16.99 3.64 -4.67
C GLY A 210 17.62 3.83 -6.06
N CYS A 211 18.34 4.93 -6.27
CA CYS A 211 18.89 5.31 -7.58
C CYS A 211 20.01 4.42 -8.12
N SER A 212 20.57 3.53 -7.30
CA SER A 212 21.77 2.75 -7.66
C SER A 212 21.70 1.29 -7.24
N GLY A 213 20.62 0.86 -6.59
CA GLY A 213 20.36 -0.53 -6.24
C GLY A 213 19.62 -1.28 -7.34
N GLY A 214 19.09 -2.45 -7.00
CA GLY A 214 18.37 -3.32 -7.94
C GLY A 214 16.98 -2.83 -8.34
N GLY A 215 16.51 -1.69 -7.82
CA GLY A 215 15.14 -1.22 -7.97
C GLY A 215 14.14 -2.15 -7.28
N ASP A 216 12.88 -2.03 -7.70
CA ASP A 216 11.77 -2.92 -7.31
C ASP A 216 11.75 -4.25 -8.09
N LEU A 217 12.80 -4.51 -8.88
CA LEU A 217 12.99 -5.69 -9.74
C LEU A 217 12.03 -5.78 -10.93
N VAL A 218 11.49 -4.64 -11.35
CA VAL A 218 10.70 -4.51 -12.57
C VAL A 218 11.44 -3.59 -13.55
N ASP A 219 11.76 -4.08 -14.74
CA ASP A 219 12.63 -3.34 -15.67
C ASP A 219 11.98 -2.06 -16.24
N ASP A 220 10.64 -1.98 -16.23
CA ASP A 220 9.88 -0.86 -16.80
C ASP A 220 9.43 0.19 -15.77
N THR A 221 9.84 0.05 -14.51
CA THR A 221 9.71 1.08 -13.46
C THR A 221 11.03 1.88 -13.37
N PRO A 222 11.00 3.20 -13.62
CA PRO A 222 12.17 4.05 -13.45
C PRO A 222 12.71 4.00 -12.01
N PRO A 223 14.03 4.07 -11.80
CA PRO A 223 14.62 4.06 -10.47
C PRO A 223 14.17 5.29 -9.69
N GLN A 224 13.76 5.07 -8.44
CA GLN A 224 13.22 6.09 -7.56
C GLN A 224 13.84 5.94 -6.16
N SER A 225 14.15 7.05 -5.47
CA SER A 225 14.84 7.03 -4.16
C SER A 225 13.95 7.30 -2.96
N ARG A 226 12.71 7.73 -3.17
CA ARG A 226 11.77 8.07 -2.10
C ARG A 226 10.34 8.01 -2.60
N HIS A 227 9.41 7.77 -1.69
CA HIS A 227 7.98 7.92 -1.93
C HIS A 227 7.57 9.39 -2.16
N THR A 228 6.36 9.54 -2.68
CA THR A 228 5.74 10.76 -3.15
C THR A 228 4.39 10.90 -2.47
N PHE A 229 4.09 12.09 -1.95
CA PHE A 229 2.82 12.35 -1.31
C PHE A 229 1.95 13.31 -2.12
N GLY A 230 0.64 13.13 -1.99
CA GLY A 230 -0.35 13.98 -2.64
C GLY A 230 -0.53 13.60 -4.10
N CYS A 231 -0.75 14.60 -4.95
CA CYS A 231 -0.93 14.41 -6.39
C CYS A 231 -0.07 15.43 -7.16
N PRO A 232 1.27 15.29 -7.11
CA PRO A 232 2.15 16.14 -7.90
C PRO A 232 1.99 15.82 -9.39
N THR A 233 2.34 16.78 -10.25
CA THR A 233 2.33 16.58 -11.71
C THR A 233 3.63 15.96 -12.23
N SER A 234 4.70 15.98 -11.44
CA SER A 234 6.00 15.39 -11.79
C SER A 234 6.88 15.21 -10.55
N GLN A 235 7.65 14.14 -10.52
CA GLN A 235 8.79 13.98 -9.64
C GLN A 235 9.89 13.24 -10.42
N ASP A 236 11.15 13.56 -10.13
CA ASP A 236 12.33 12.82 -10.57
C ASP A 236 13.30 12.87 -9.40
N SER A 237 13.43 11.73 -8.72
CA SER A 237 14.26 11.61 -7.53
C SER A 237 15.63 11.00 -7.84
N CYS A 238 15.86 10.52 -9.08
CA CYS A 238 17.08 9.85 -9.51
C CYS A 238 17.55 10.40 -10.86
N ALA A 239 18.53 11.29 -10.80
CA ALA A 239 19.05 11.99 -11.97
C ALA A 239 19.45 11.03 -13.11
N GLY A 240 18.82 11.20 -14.27
CA GLY A 240 19.08 10.38 -15.46
C GLY A 240 18.35 9.03 -15.49
N GLY A 241 17.53 8.73 -14.48
CA GLY A 241 16.71 7.51 -14.38
C GLY A 241 15.36 7.60 -15.10
N GLY A 242 14.86 8.81 -15.33
CA GLY A 242 13.51 9.06 -15.85
C GLY A 242 12.60 9.66 -14.77
N ALA A 243 11.36 9.97 -15.14
CA ALA A 243 10.38 10.46 -14.16
C ALA A 243 9.97 9.33 -13.20
N ASP A 244 9.85 9.65 -11.91
CA ASP A 244 9.37 8.75 -10.87
C ASP A 244 7.97 8.20 -11.22
N SER A 245 7.68 6.99 -10.76
CA SER A 245 6.41 6.29 -11.04
C SER A 245 5.26 6.78 -10.16
N ILE A 246 5.04 8.10 -10.08
CA ILE A 246 4.11 8.77 -9.15
C ILE A 246 2.61 8.42 -9.29
N HIS A 247 2.26 7.61 -10.28
CA HIS A 247 0.91 7.09 -10.51
C HIS A 247 0.82 5.57 -10.40
N ASN A 248 1.93 4.90 -10.08
CA ASN A 248 1.96 3.47 -9.82
C ASN A 248 1.27 3.19 -8.48
N PHE A 249 0.57 2.06 -8.38
CA PHE A 249 -0.09 1.68 -7.12
C PHE A 249 0.90 1.30 -6.02
N MET A 250 2.15 0.95 -6.36
CA MET A 250 3.21 0.61 -5.41
C MET A 250 4.03 1.82 -4.94
N GLU A 251 3.47 3.02 -5.14
CA GLU A 251 3.97 4.29 -4.61
C GLU A 251 3.38 4.63 -3.24
#